data_AF-A0A8I2YIY8-F1
#
_entry.id   AF-A0A8I2YIY8-F1
#
_cell.length_a   1.000
_cell.length_b   1.000
_cell.length_c   1.000
_cell.angle_alpha   90.00
_cell.angle_beta   90.00
_cell.angle_gamma   90.00
#
_symmetry.space_group_name_H-M   'P 1'
#
loop_
_entity.id
_entity.type
_entity.pdbx_description
1 polymer ?
#
loop_
_entity_poly.entity_id
_entity_poly.type
_entity_poly.pdbx_seq_one_letter_code
_entity_poly.pdbx_strand_id
1 'polypeptide(L)'
;MHTDFAFLLSSHLGWCPHPRVIQQIITEAVKIEQEFLTDALPVALIGMNAKLMCQYIEFIADRLLVSLGNEKIYNVTNPFDFMDMISLQGKTNFFEK
;
A
#
# COMPACT_ATOMS: atom_id res chain seq x y z
N MET A 1 -0.61 -8.42 -7.75
CA MET A 1 -1.27 -8.95 -8.96
C MET A 1 -2.49 -8.12 -9.37
N HIS A 2 -3.56 -8.01 -8.57
CA HIS A 2 -4.74 -7.22 -8.98
C HIS A 2 -4.45 -5.72 -9.14
N THR A 3 -3.69 -5.14 -8.19
CA THR A 3 -3.27 -3.74 -8.27
C THR A 3 -2.39 -3.47 -9.49
N ASP A 4 -1.44 -4.36 -9.77
CA ASP A 4 -0.54 -4.25 -10.93
C ASP A 4 -1.32 -4.32 -12.25
N PHE A 5 -2.34 -5.19 -12.31
CA PHE A 5 -3.22 -5.27 -13.47
C PHE A 5 -4.03 -3.97 -13.67
N ALA A 6 -4.53 -3.35 -12.59
CA ALA A 6 -5.22 -2.08 -12.68
C ALA A 6 -4.29 -0.96 -13.22
N PHE A 7 -3.02 -0.95 -12.80
CA PHE A 7 -2.02 -0.03 -13.35
C PHE A 7 -1.73 -0.29 -14.83
N LEU A 8 -1.54 -1.55 -15.21
CA LEU A 8 -1.36 -1.93 -16.60
C LEU A 8 -2.54 -1.49 -17.46
N LEU A 9 -3.77 -1.76 -17.01
CA LEU A 9 -4.97 -1.30 -17.70
C LEU A 9 -5.00 0.22 -17.84
N SER A 10 -4.71 0.96 -16.75
CA SER A 10 -4.64 2.42 -16.77
C SER A 10 -3.64 2.96 -17.79
N SER A 11 -2.50 2.28 -17.96
CA SER A 11 -1.49 2.68 -18.96
C SER A 11 -1.99 2.54 -20.41
N HIS A 12 -3.00 1.70 -20.65
CA HIS A 12 -3.59 1.46 -21.96
C HIS A 12 -4.85 2.29 -22.26
N LEU A 13 -5.42 3.00 -21.29
CA LEU A 13 -6.69 3.74 -21.44
C LEU A 13 -6.58 5.04 -22.27
N GLY A 14 -5.38 5.45 -22.70
CA GLY A 14 -5.16 6.62 -23.56
C GLY A 14 -5.46 7.99 -22.89
N TRP A 15 -6.04 7.98 -21.69
CA TRP A 15 -6.29 9.13 -20.85
C TRP A 15 -5.84 8.83 -19.42
N CYS A 16 -5.01 9.71 -18.85
CA CYS A 16 -4.62 9.67 -17.45
C CYS A 16 -5.35 10.78 -16.69
N PRO A 17 -5.98 10.49 -15.54
CA PRO A 17 -6.53 11.53 -14.69
C PRO A 17 -5.45 12.53 -14.28
N HIS A 18 -5.84 13.79 -14.03
CA HIS A 18 -4.92 14.79 -13.54
C HIS A 18 -4.28 14.33 -12.21
N PRO A 19 -2.97 14.53 -11.97
CA PRO A 19 -2.28 14.03 -10.77
C PRO A 19 -2.99 14.38 -9.46
N ARG A 20 -3.58 15.58 -9.38
CA ARG A 20 -4.41 16.02 -8.24
C ARG A 20 -5.57 15.08 -7.92
N VAL A 21 -6.26 14.54 -8.92
CA VAL A 21 -7.40 13.62 -8.74
C VAL A 21 -6.91 12.30 -8.16
N ILE A 22 -5.81 11.75 -8.69
CA ILE A 22 -5.18 10.53 -8.18
C ILE A 22 -4.77 10.72 -6.72
N GLN A 23 -4.11 11.83 -6.42
CA GLN A 23 -3.73 12.19 -5.06
C GLN A 23 -4.95 12.25 -4.13
N GLN A 24 -6.02 12.94 -4.52
CA GLN A 24 -7.23 13.03 -3.71
C GLN A 24 -7.82 11.65 -3.40
N ILE A 25 -8.03 10.83 -4.44
CA ILE A 25 -8.58 9.46 -4.29
C ILE A 25 -7.74 8.64 -3.31
N ILE A 26 -6.41 8.65 -3.46
CA ILE A 26 -5.54 7.88 -2.57
C ILE A 26 -5.56 8.42 -1.15
N THR A 27 -5.48 9.74 -0.96
CA THR A 27 -5.48 10.34 0.39
C THR A 27 -6.81 10.13 1.12
N GLU A 28 -7.94 10.13 0.41
CA GLU A 28 -9.25 9.80 0.98
C GLU A 28 -9.33 8.33 1.38
N ALA A 29 -8.85 7.41 0.53
CA ALA A 29 -8.77 5.99 0.86
C ALA A 29 -7.90 5.73 2.10
N VAL A 30 -6.75 6.38 2.20
CA VAL A 30 -5.86 6.29 3.38
C VAL A 30 -6.61 6.71 4.65
N LYS A 31 -7.32 7.84 4.60
CA LYS A 31 -8.06 8.34 5.77
C LYS A 31 -9.13 7.36 6.23
N ILE A 32 -9.90 6.80 5.31
CA ILE A 32 -10.95 5.82 5.60
C ILE A 32 -10.34 4.56 6.24
N GLU A 33 -9.23 4.07 5.68
CA GLU A 33 -8.58 2.86 6.18
C GLU A 33 -7.94 3.06 7.56
N GLN A 34 -7.34 4.23 7.81
CA GLN A 34 -6.80 4.57 9.13
C GLN A 34 -7.89 4.67 10.20
N GLU A 35 -9.04 5.25 9.88
CA GLU A 35 -10.21 5.29 10.76
C GLU A 35 -10.70 3.87 11.06
N PHE A 36 -10.91 3.06 10.01
CA PHE A 36 -11.34 1.67 10.14
C PHE A 36 -10.39 0.83 11.00
N LEU A 37 -9.08 0.92 10.77
CA LEU A 37 -8.11 0.14 11.55
C LEU A 37 -7.99 0.62 13.00
N THR A 38 -8.16 1.91 13.26
CA THR A 38 -8.15 2.43 14.62
C THR A 38 -9.35 1.90 15.42
N ASP A 39 -10.52 1.81 14.77
CA ASP A 39 -11.72 1.24 15.38
C ASP A 39 -11.66 -0.28 15.49
N ALA A 40 -11.11 -0.96 14.48
CA ALA A 40 -11.00 -2.42 14.45
C ALA A 40 -9.90 -2.97 15.39
N LEU A 41 -8.88 -2.17 15.69
CA LEU A 41 -7.78 -2.50 16.61
C LEU A 41 -7.78 -1.55 17.83
N PRO A 42 -8.80 -1.62 18.70
CA PRO A 42 -8.92 -0.70 19.84
C PRO A 42 -7.83 -0.91 20.91
N VAL A 43 -7.12 -2.05 20.85
CA VAL A 43 -5.98 -2.36 21.73
C VAL A 43 -4.75 -2.71 20.91
N ALA A 44 -3.58 -2.31 21.41
CA ALA A 44 -2.31 -2.68 20.79
C ALA A 44 -2.08 -4.19 20.93
N LEU A 45 -1.93 -4.90 19.80
CA LEU A 45 -1.53 -6.30 19.78
C LEU A 45 0.00 -6.39 19.83
N ILE A 46 0.52 -7.50 20.37
CA ILE A 46 1.96 -7.75 20.38
C ILE A 46 2.43 -7.90 18.93
N GLY A 47 3.30 -7.00 18.48
CA GLY A 47 3.85 -7.00 17.11
C GLY A 47 3.02 -6.23 16.08
N MET A 48 1.82 -5.74 16.42
CA MET A 48 1.01 -4.91 15.52
C MET A 48 0.11 -3.97 16.34
N ASN A 49 0.23 -2.68 16.12
CA ASN A 49 -0.67 -1.69 16.73
C ASN A 49 -1.16 -0.71 15.67
N ALA A 50 -2.27 -0.02 15.98
CA ALA A 50 -2.90 0.92 15.05
C ALA A 50 -1.90 1.94 14.48
N LYS A 51 -0.96 2.45 15.29
CA LYS A 51 0.06 3.39 14.84
C LYS A 51 0.97 2.82 13.75
N LEU A 52 1.50 1.60 13.95
CA LEU A 52 2.34 0.92 12.96
C LEU A 52 1.53 0.57 11.71
N MET A 53 0.26 0.18 11.85
CA MET A 53 -0.60 -0.08 10.72
C MET A 53 -0.90 1.19 9.89
N CYS A 54 -1.14 2.32 10.55
CA CYS A 54 -1.33 3.61 9.85
C CYS A 54 -0.09 4.00 9.05
N GLN A 55 1.11 3.86 9.64
CA GLN A 55 2.37 4.10 8.93
C GLN A 55 2.55 3.14 7.74
N TYR A 56 2.14 1.88 7.88
CA TYR A 56 2.18 0.93 6.77
C TYR A 56 1.20 1.29 5.64
N ILE A 57 -0.01 1.75 5.96
CA ILE A 57 -0.97 2.25 4.96
C ILE A 57 -0.37 3.42 4.18
N GLU A 58 0.25 4.37 4.89
CA GLU A 58 0.92 5.52 4.27
C GLU A 58 2.09 5.10 3.36
N PHE A 59 2.89 4.11 3.78
CA PHE A 59 3.95 3.53 2.96
C PHE A 59 3.40 2.91 1.67
N ILE A 60 2.29 2.17 1.74
CA ILE A 60 1.63 1.60 0.56
C ILE A 60 1.04 2.69 -0.32
N ALA A 61 0.42 3.72 0.27
CA ALA A 61 -0.14 4.84 -0.48
C ALA A 61 0.90 5.55 -1.34
N ASP A 62 2.09 5.82 -0.79
CA ASP A 62 3.21 6.39 -1.55
C ASP A 62 3.65 5.48 -2.70
N ARG A 63 3.68 4.16 -2.50
CA ARG A 63 3.99 3.22 -3.58
C ARG A 63 2.93 3.24 -4.68
N LEU A 64 1.66 3.33 -4.32
CA LEU A 64 0.55 3.43 -5.28
C LEU A 64 0.63 4.74 -6.08
N LEU A 65 0.89 5.87 -5.41
CA LEU A 65 1.07 7.18 -6.04
C LEU A 65 2.19 7.13 -7.08
N VAL A 66 3.38 6.65 -6.69
CA VAL A 66 4.52 6.54 -7.60
C VAL A 66 4.23 5.62 -8.78
N SER A 67 3.53 4.50 -8.54
CA SER A 67 3.15 3.56 -9.62
C SER A 67 2.17 4.17 -10.62
N LEU A 68 1.37 5.15 -10.19
CA LEU A 68 0.46 5.93 -11.03
C LEU A 68 1.10 7.20 -11.63
N GLY A 69 2.40 7.43 -11.39
CA GLY A 69 3.12 8.60 -11.91
C GLY A 69 3.02 9.86 -11.05
N ASN A 70 2.53 9.76 -9.82
CA ASN A 70 2.48 10.86 -8.85
C ASN A 70 3.72 10.90 -7.93
N GLU A 71 3.98 12.07 -7.35
CA GLU A 71 4.97 12.22 -6.29
C GLU A 71 4.49 11.61 -4.96
N LYS A 72 5.44 11.25 -4.10
CA LYS A 72 5.17 10.80 -2.73
C LYS A 72 4.61 11.92 -1.87
N ILE A 73 3.74 11.58 -0.95
CA ILE A 73 3.10 12.53 -0.04
C ILE A 73 3.56 12.27 1.40
N TYR A 74 3.56 11.02 1.84
CA TYR A 74 3.77 10.67 3.24
C TYR A 74 5.25 10.52 3.60
N ASN A 75 6.06 10.03 2.66
CA ASN A 75 7.51 9.82 2.78
C ASN A 75 7.91 8.98 4.00
N VAL A 76 7.10 7.96 4.31
CA VAL A 76 7.34 7.04 5.43
C VAL A 76 7.97 5.73 4.97
N THR A 77 8.63 5.04 5.90
CA THR A 77 9.20 3.71 5.69
C THR A 77 8.23 2.61 6.13
N ASN A 78 8.37 1.42 5.56
CA ASN A 78 7.65 0.23 5.99
C ASN A 78 8.02 -0.09 7.46
N PRO A 79 7.05 -0.10 8.42
CA PRO A 79 7.31 -0.43 9.82
C PRO A 79 7.38 -1.94 10.10
N PHE A 80 7.12 -2.80 9.11
CA PHE A 80 7.06 -4.24 9.25
C PHE A 80 8.13 -4.94 8.41
N ASP A 81 9.30 -5.18 9.00
CA ASP A 81 10.41 -5.89 8.33
C ASP A 81 10.02 -7.30 7.85
N PHE A 82 9.06 -7.94 8.52
CA PHE A 82 8.57 -9.27 8.15
C PHE A 82 7.70 -9.28 6.88
N MET A 83 7.12 -8.13 6.46
CA MET A 83 6.29 -8.05 5.24
C MET A 83 7.12 -8.32 3.98
N ASP A 84 8.39 -7.93 3.97
CA ASP A 84 9.29 -8.21 2.85
C ASP A 84 9.57 -9.72 2.68
N MET A 85 9.55 -10.48 3.79
CA MET A 85 9.65 -11.94 3.78
C MET A 85 8.42 -12.63 3.16
N ILE A 86 7.23 -12.03 3.25
CA ILE A 86 5.99 -12.57 2.66
C ILE A 86 5.86 -12.17 1.19
N SER A 87 6.43 -11.03 0.82
CA SER A 87 6.46 -10.50 -0.55
C SER A 87 7.38 -11.32 -1.49
N LEU A 88 8.29 -12.12 -0.94
CA LEU A 88 9.07 -13.12 -1.67
C LEU A 88 8.16 -14.26 -2.14
N GLN A 89 7.58 -14.10 -3.35
CA GLN A 89 7.16 -15.24 -4.16
C GLN A 89 8.39 -16.13 -4.42
N GLY A 90 8.47 -17.22 -3.66
CA GLY A 90 9.60 -18.15 -3.76
C GLY A 90 9.84 -18.88 -2.46
N LYS A 91 8.81 -19.50 -1.87
CA LYS A 91 9.07 -20.71 -1.09
C LYS A 91 9.74 -21.67 -2.07
N THR A 92 11.04 -21.95 -1.88
CA THR A 92 11.76 -23.01 -2.58
C THR A 92 10.83 -24.20 -2.72
N ASN A 93 10.47 -24.55 -3.95
CA ASN A 93 9.68 -25.74 -4.20
C ASN A 93 10.46 -26.90 -3.58
N PHE A 94 9.79 -27.71 -2.77
CA PHE A 94 10.40 -28.85 -2.06
C PHE A 94 11.12 -29.83 -3.00
N PHE A 95 10.89 -29.72 -4.31
CA PHE A 95 11.48 -30.50 -5.39
C PHE A 95 12.72 -29.87 -6.05
N GLU A 96 13.21 -28.70 -5.61
CA GLU A 96 14.43 -28.07 -6.14
C GLU A 96 15.69 -28.42 -5.32
N LYS A 97 15.83 -29.70 -4.91
CA LYS A 97 17.10 -30.28 -4.45
C LYS A 97 17.49 -31.46 -5.32
#